data_AF-A0AAJ4SK75-F1
#
_entry.id   AF-A0AAJ4SK75-F1
#
_cell.length_a   1.000
_cell.length_b   1.000
_cell.length_c   1.000
_cell.angle_alpha   90.00
_cell.angle_beta   90.00
_cell.angle_gamma   90.00
#
_symmetry.space_group_name_H-M   'P 1'
#
loop_
_entity.id
_entity.type
_entity.pdbx_description
1 polymer ?
#
loop_
_entity_poly.entity_id
_entity_poly.type
_entity_poly.pdbx_seq_one_letter_code
_entity_poly.pdbx_strand_id
1 'polypeptide(L)'
;MGKTRGLKRKFNEAFSDYKTRLTHYDGYAALYVPQITYKENRINGYKVSKFLVENTIENMPNEAYYLYVFDENNALNNHVIIADEKETLDLGLFKDSNGKKPEYIKNLEENYKLKFDRYLATWEMDKIEYFNLDSEDKEGILYTEIQDQKVIAVTNILWISDTIVNKSILSSK
;
A
#
# COMPACT_ATOMS: atom_id res chain seq x y z
N MET A 1 7.17 -1.14 -28.91
CA MET A 1 5.84 -0.56 -28.58
C MET A 1 4.89 -1.49 -27.79
N GLY A 2 5.32 -2.65 -27.26
CA GLY A 2 4.43 -3.60 -26.56
C GLY A 2 4.28 -3.41 -25.04
N LYS A 3 5.33 -2.94 -24.34
CA LYS A 3 5.34 -2.84 -22.86
C LYS A 3 4.33 -1.82 -22.31
N THR A 4 4.13 -0.70 -22.98
CA THR A 4 3.18 0.36 -22.57
C THR A 4 1.71 -0.05 -22.73
N ARG A 5 1.41 -0.89 -23.72
CA ARG A 5 0.04 -1.39 -23.99
C ARG A 5 -0.41 -2.39 -22.94
N GLY A 6 0.51 -3.26 -22.50
CA GLY A 6 0.26 -4.21 -21.40
C GLY A 6 0.02 -3.51 -20.06
N LEU A 7 0.84 -2.51 -19.72
CA LEU A 7 0.64 -1.69 -18.52
C LEU A 7 -0.70 -0.96 -18.57
N LYS A 8 -1.03 -0.27 -19.66
CA LYS A 8 -2.32 0.43 -19.83
C LYS A 8 -3.53 -0.47 -19.57
N ARG A 9 -3.49 -1.69 -20.10
CA ARG A 9 -4.57 -2.67 -19.89
C ARG A 9 -4.68 -3.03 -18.41
N LYS A 10 -3.56 -3.34 -17.73
CA LYS A 10 -3.54 -3.63 -16.29
C LYS A 10 -4.08 -2.47 -15.44
N PHE A 11 -3.73 -1.22 -15.78
CA PHE A 11 -4.25 -0.03 -15.10
C PHE A 11 -5.77 0.13 -15.27
N ASN A 12 -6.28 -0.05 -16.49
CA ASN A 12 -7.71 0.05 -16.77
C ASN A 12 -8.52 -1.08 -16.12
N GLU A 13 -8.00 -2.31 -16.13
CA GLU A 13 -8.60 -3.45 -15.46
C GLU A 13 -8.65 -3.21 -13.94
N ALA A 14 -7.52 -2.83 -13.32
CA ALA A 14 -7.46 -2.46 -11.91
C ALA A 14 -8.44 -1.31 -11.57
N PHE A 15 -8.62 -0.34 -12.47
CA PHE A 15 -9.57 0.76 -12.26
C PHE A 15 -11.03 0.30 -12.31
N SER A 16 -11.37 -0.57 -13.26
CA SER A 16 -12.72 -1.14 -13.36
C SER A 16 -13.05 -1.98 -12.13
N ASP A 17 -12.08 -2.77 -11.68
CA ASP A 17 -12.20 -3.59 -10.47
C ASP A 17 -12.31 -2.72 -9.22
N TYR A 18 -11.49 -1.68 -9.11
CA TYR A 18 -11.55 -0.70 -8.02
C TYR A 18 -12.94 -0.07 -7.92
N LYS A 19 -13.48 0.48 -9.02
CA LYS A 19 -14.81 1.11 -9.03
C LYS A 19 -15.91 0.12 -8.67
N THR A 20 -15.83 -1.09 -9.22
CA THR A 20 -16.82 -2.14 -8.94
C THR A 20 -16.81 -2.50 -7.47
N ARG A 21 -15.64 -2.74 -6.88
CA ARG A 21 -15.50 -3.09 -5.46
C ARG A 21 -15.89 -1.95 -4.53
N LEU A 22 -15.54 -0.71 -4.88
CA LEU A 22 -15.93 0.46 -4.10
C LEU A 22 -17.45 0.68 -4.10
N THR A 23 -18.11 0.41 -5.23
CA THR A 23 -19.58 0.53 -5.35
C THR A 23 -20.31 -0.51 -4.50
N HIS A 24 -19.69 -1.67 -4.25
CA HIS A 24 -20.22 -2.76 -3.43
C HIS A 24 -19.50 -2.88 -2.09
N TYR A 25 -18.90 -1.78 -1.61
CA TYR A 25 -18.26 -1.73 -0.32
C TYR A 25 -19.27 -2.04 0.80
N ASP A 26 -18.90 -2.95 1.69
CA ASP A 26 -19.72 -3.39 2.83
C ASP A 26 -18.86 -3.37 4.10
N GLY A 27 -18.47 -2.17 4.53
CA GLY A 27 -17.71 -1.92 5.77
C GLY A 27 -16.23 -2.31 5.76
N TYR A 28 -15.77 -3.10 4.78
CA TYR A 28 -14.36 -3.41 4.56
C TYR A 28 -14.05 -3.72 3.09
N ALA A 29 -12.92 -3.21 2.59
CA ALA A 29 -12.37 -3.62 1.30
C ALA A 29 -10.84 -3.50 1.26
N ALA A 30 -10.17 -4.53 0.72
CA ALA A 30 -8.76 -4.46 0.32
C ALA A 30 -8.66 -4.43 -1.21
N LEU A 31 -8.13 -3.34 -1.75
CA LEU A 31 -8.09 -3.05 -3.18
C LEU A 31 -6.65 -2.96 -3.65
N TYR A 32 -6.26 -3.83 -4.60
CA TYR A 32 -4.96 -3.74 -5.24
C TYR A 32 -4.86 -2.47 -6.08
N VAL A 33 -3.74 -1.78 -5.95
CA VAL A 33 -3.47 -0.54 -6.68
C VAL A 33 -2.07 -0.56 -7.29
N PRO A 34 -1.86 0.06 -8.46
CA PRO A 34 -0.53 0.03 -9.08
C PRO A 34 0.54 0.81 -8.29
N GLN A 35 1.77 0.29 -8.22
CA GLN A 35 2.88 0.99 -7.59
C GLN A 35 3.44 2.15 -8.43
N ILE A 36 3.85 3.20 -7.73
CA ILE A 36 4.66 4.30 -8.25
C ILE A 36 6.12 3.98 -7.94
N THR A 37 6.95 3.77 -8.97
CA THR A 37 8.38 3.47 -8.79
C THR A 37 9.21 4.76 -8.75
N TYR A 38 10.52 4.62 -8.53
CA TYR A 38 11.50 5.73 -8.51
C TYR A 38 11.51 6.61 -9.76
N LYS A 39 10.98 6.12 -10.89
CA LYS A 39 10.73 6.91 -12.09
C LYS A 39 9.24 7.12 -12.21
N GLU A 40 8.80 8.37 -12.12
CA GLU A 40 7.43 8.77 -12.44
C GLU A 40 7.11 8.30 -13.86
N ASN A 41 6.33 7.22 -13.94
CA ASN A 41 5.95 6.66 -15.22
C ASN A 41 4.84 7.54 -15.81
N ARG A 42 5.07 8.01 -17.04
CA ARG A 42 4.03 8.69 -17.82
C ARG A 42 3.42 7.71 -18.80
N ILE A 43 2.10 7.53 -18.73
CA ILE A 43 1.33 6.70 -19.66
C ILE A 43 0.39 7.62 -20.43
N ASN A 44 0.62 7.80 -21.75
CA ASN A 44 -0.13 8.72 -22.61
C ASN A 44 -0.23 10.16 -22.04
N GLY A 45 0.84 10.66 -21.42
CA GLY A 45 0.88 12.00 -20.82
C GLY A 45 0.39 12.06 -19.37
N TYR A 46 -0.25 11.01 -18.84
CA TYR A 46 -0.70 10.92 -17.46
C TYR A 46 0.38 10.36 -16.55
N LYS A 47 0.63 11.04 -15.42
CA LYS A 47 1.50 10.55 -14.34
C LYS A 47 0.76 9.43 -13.57
N VAL A 48 1.43 8.30 -13.35
CA VAL A 48 0.86 7.18 -12.56
C VAL A 48 0.55 7.62 -11.13
N SER A 49 1.36 8.52 -10.57
CA SER A 49 1.08 9.12 -9.25
C SER A 49 -0.21 9.92 -9.21
N LYS A 50 -0.50 10.67 -10.27
CA LYS A 50 -1.76 11.42 -10.39
C LYS A 50 -2.95 10.46 -10.42
N PHE A 51 -2.84 9.36 -11.16
CA PHE A 51 -3.88 8.34 -11.20
C PHE A 51 -4.12 7.74 -9.80
N LEU A 52 -3.06 7.46 -9.04
CA LEU A 52 -3.17 6.97 -7.67
C LEU A 52 -3.98 7.95 -6.81
N VAL A 53 -3.53 9.21 -6.74
CA VAL A 53 -4.13 10.19 -5.83
C VAL A 53 -5.58 10.47 -6.19
N GLU A 54 -5.87 10.75 -7.47
CA GLU A 54 -7.23 11.03 -7.91
C GLU A 54 -8.15 9.84 -7.62
N ASN A 55 -7.73 8.61 -7.91
CA ASN A 55 -8.66 7.48 -7.92
C ASN A 55 -8.72 6.73 -6.59
N THR A 56 -7.74 6.88 -5.70
CA THR A 56 -7.68 6.14 -4.43
C THR A 56 -7.64 7.04 -3.19
N ILE A 57 -7.35 8.32 -3.30
CA ILE A 57 -7.32 9.22 -2.14
C ILE A 57 -8.47 10.21 -2.23
N GLU A 58 -8.65 10.84 -3.39
CA GLU A 58 -9.69 11.85 -3.58
C GLU A 58 -11.10 11.28 -3.78
N ASN A 59 -11.22 10.02 -4.20
CA ASN A 59 -12.50 9.35 -4.47
C ASN A 59 -12.93 8.34 -3.39
N MET A 60 -12.39 8.44 -2.17
CA MET A 60 -12.76 7.55 -1.07
C MET A 60 -14.17 7.84 -0.53
N PRO A 61 -14.95 6.81 -0.13
CA PRO A 61 -16.24 6.98 0.50
C PRO A 61 -16.15 7.95 1.67
N ASN A 62 -17.16 8.81 1.81
CA ASN A 62 -17.26 9.68 2.97
C ASN A 62 -17.37 8.81 4.23
N GLU A 63 -16.76 9.27 5.32
CA GLU A 63 -16.81 8.62 6.64
C GLU A 63 -16.05 7.28 6.78
N ALA A 64 -15.52 6.72 5.69
CA ALA A 64 -14.62 5.58 5.76
C ALA A 64 -13.20 5.99 6.20
N TYR A 65 -12.56 5.12 6.97
CA TYR A 65 -11.13 5.14 7.20
C TYR A 65 -10.45 4.39 6.06
N TYR A 66 -9.29 4.89 5.61
CA TYR A 66 -8.50 4.17 4.64
C TYR A 66 -7.01 4.19 4.98
N LEU A 67 -6.33 3.15 4.54
CA LEU A 67 -4.91 2.92 4.70
C LEU A 67 -4.31 2.63 3.34
N TYR A 68 -3.46 3.52 2.84
CA TYR A 68 -2.69 3.23 1.64
C TYR A 68 -1.42 2.48 2.04
N VAL A 69 -1.27 1.23 1.62
CA VAL A 69 -0.12 0.38 1.94
C VAL A 69 0.77 0.23 0.70
N PHE A 70 2.01 0.66 0.85
CA PHE A 70 3.04 0.51 -0.17
C PHE A 70 4.10 -0.48 0.29
N ASP A 71 4.34 -1.52 -0.49
CA ASP A 71 5.44 -2.46 -0.27
C ASP A 71 6.66 -2.04 -1.10
N GLU A 72 7.79 -1.73 -0.44
CA GLU A 72 9.04 -1.36 -1.12
C GLU A 72 9.62 -2.47 -1.99
N ASN A 73 9.42 -3.73 -1.63
CA ASN A 73 10.05 -4.85 -2.28
C ASN A 73 9.18 -5.47 -3.36
N ASN A 74 7.85 -5.34 -3.27
CA ASN A 74 6.92 -5.89 -4.25
C ASN A 74 6.06 -4.83 -4.96
N ALA A 75 6.50 -4.49 -6.18
CA ALA A 75 5.88 -3.47 -7.01
C ALA A 75 4.44 -3.72 -7.47
N LEU A 76 3.91 -4.92 -7.25
CA LEU A 76 2.52 -5.25 -7.59
C LEU A 76 1.64 -5.41 -6.37
N ASN A 77 2.22 -5.30 -5.16
CA ASN A 77 1.55 -5.62 -3.91
C ASN A 77 1.16 -4.37 -3.11
N ASN A 78 0.90 -3.27 -3.80
CA ASN A 78 0.34 -2.08 -3.17
C ASN A 78 -1.17 -2.23 -3.03
N HIS A 79 -1.69 -1.76 -1.91
CA HIS A 79 -3.10 -1.88 -1.58
C HIS A 79 -3.65 -0.59 -1.00
N VAL A 80 -4.96 -0.45 -1.12
CA VAL A 80 -5.72 0.41 -0.25
C VAL A 80 -6.70 -0.43 0.53
N ILE A 81 -6.61 -0.32 1.85
CA ILE A 81 -7.55 -0.92 2.77
C ILE A 81 -8.53 0.17 3.16
N ILE A 82 -9.81 -0.12 3.07
CA ILE A 82 -10.92 0.76 3.43
C ILE A 82 -11.71 0.05 4.51
N ALA A 83 -12.05 0.76 5.58
CA ALA A 83 -12.84 0.22 6.67
C ALA A 83 -13.71 1.30 7.33
N ASP A 84 -14.87 0.92 7.86
CA ASP A 84 -15.76 1.83 8.60
C ASP A 84 -15.23 2.11 10.02
N GLU A 85 -14.46 1.18 10.56
CA GLU A 85 -13.86 1.27 11.89
C GLU A 85 -12.34 1.48 11.78
N LYS A 86 -11.79 2.40 12.57
CA LYS A 86 -10.37 2.72 12.55
C LYS A 86 -9.52 1.55 13.06
N GLU A 87 -10.04 0.83 14.05
CA GLU A 87 -9.41 -0.30 14.71
C GLU A 87 -9.16 -1.46 13.74
N THR A 88 -10.00 -1.59 12.69
CA THR A 88 -9.82 -2.55 11.59
C THR A 88 -8.55 -2.27 10.77
N LEU A 89 -8.00 -1.05 10.86
CA LEU A 89 -6.74 -0.69 10.22
C LEU A 89 -5.52 -0.90 11.13
N ASP A 90 -5.71 -1.42 12.35
CA ASP A 90 -4.61 -1.85 13.21
C ASP A 90 -4.05 -3.20 12.74
N LEU A 91 -3.09 -3.11 11.82
CA LEU A 91 -2.44 -4.26 11.20
C LEU A 91 -1.30 -4.84 12.07
N GLY A 92 -1.14 -4.41 13.33
CA GLY A 92 -0.05 -4.89 14.20
C GLY A 92 1.35 -4.50 13.71
N LEU A 93 1.45 -3.38 13.00
CA LEU A 93 2.69 -2.94 12.36
C LEU A 93 3.54 -2.07 13.29
N PHE A 94 4.87 -2.23 13.21
CA PHE A 94 5.81 -1.47 14.02
C PHE A 94 6.34 -0.26 13.28
N LYS A 95 6.16 0.95 13.82
CA LYS A 95 6.64 2.19 13.19
C LYS A 95 8.17 2.24 13.19
N ASP A 96 8.78 2.28 12.02
CA ASP A 96 10.22 2.48 11.85
C ASP A 96 10.53 3.98 11.74
N SER A 97 10.90 4.59 12.86
CA SER A 97 11.21 6.03 12.91
C SER A 97 12.61 6.38 12.37
N ASN A 98 13.46 5.38 12.13
CA ASN A 98 14.85 5.57 11.73
C ASN A 98 15.06 5.37 10.22
N GLY A 99 14.05 4.84 9.51
CA GLY A 99 14.13 4.56 8.10
C GLY A 99 14.13 5.82 7.22
N LYS A 100 15.07 5.89 6.27
CA LYS A 100 15.11 6.97 5.28
C LYS A 100 14.02 6.77 4.22
N LYS A 101 13.15 7.77 4.05
CA LYS A 101 12.21 7.84 2.93
C LYS A 101 12.93 7.82 1.58
N PRO A 102 12.58 6.90 0.67
CA PRO A 102 13.03 6.98 -0.72
C PRO A 102 12.58 8.28 -1.39
N GLU A 103 13.31 8.70 -2.42
CA GLU A 103 13.03 9.93 -3.16
C GLU A 103 11.61 9.95 -3.77
N TYR A 104 11.11 8.81 -4.26
CA TYR A 104 9.76 8.77 -4.83
C TYR A 104 8.67 8.96 -3.77
N ILE A 105 8.82 8.44 -2.55
CA ILE A 105 7.88 8.71 -1.44
C ILE A 105 7.88 10.21 -1.15
N LYS A 106 9.05 10.84 -1.04
CA LYS A 106 9.17 12.30 -0.82
C LYS A 106 8.48 13.10 -1.92
N ASN A 107 8.69 12.70 -3.18
CA ASN A 107 8.03 13.33 -4.32
C ASN A 107 6.51 13.21 -4.25
N LEU A 108 5.97 12.11 -3.72
CA LEU A 108 4.52 11.96 -3.54
C LEU A 108 3.99 12.87 -2.43
N GLU A 109 4.70 12.95 -1.31
CA GLU A 109 4.36 13.87 -0.21
C GLU A 109 4.33 15.32 -0.68
N GLU A 110 5.36 15.75 -1.41
CA GLU A 110 5.50 17.12 -1.90
C GLU A 110 4.46 17.48 -2.97
N ASN A 111 4.28 16.62 -3.99
CA ASN A 111 3.42 16.94 -5.13
C ASN A 111 1.93 16.87 -4.82
N TYR A 112 1.54 16.07 -3.81
CA TYR A 112 0.14 15.75 -3.52
C TYR A 112 -0.29 16.08 -2.09
N LYS A 113 0.57 16.76 -1.31
CA LYS A 113 0.33 17.09 0.10
C LYS A 113 -0.04 15.86 0.95
N LEU A 114 0.59 14.74 0.64
CA LEU A 114 0.41 13.48 1.36
C LEU A 114 1.44 13.35 2.49
N LYS A 115 1.16 12.43 3.41
CA LYS A 115 2.12 12.01 4.42
C LYS A 115 2.15 10.50 4.50
N PHE A 116 3.35 9.94 4.44
CA PHE A 116 3.64 8.52 4.59
C PHE A 116 4.50 8.30 5.83
N ASP A 117 4.17 7.27 6.60
CA ASP A 117 4.94 6.78 7.72
C ASP A 117 5.49 5.39 7.40
N ARG A 118 6.68 5.08 7.90
CA ARG A 118 7.35 3.80 7.66
C ARG A 118 6.97 2.81 8.73
N TYR A 119 6.66 1.59 8.32
CA TYR A 119 6.29 0.49 9.20
C TYR A 119 7.00 -0.80 8.81
N LEU A 120 7.13 -1.71 9.76
CA LEU A 120 7.63 -3.07 9.59
C LEU A 120 6.53 -4.05 9.98
N ALA A 121 6.38 -5.13 9.22
CA ALA A 121 5.50 -6.23 9.57
C ALA A 121 6.29 -7.33 10.29
N THR A 122 5.77 -7.84 11.39
CA THR A 122 6.39 -8.94 12.15
C THR A 122 5.47 -10.13 12.12
N TRP A 123 6.04 -11.29 11.77
CA TRP A 123 5.33 -12.56 11.66
C TRP A 123 6.03 -13.59 12.51
N GLU A 124 5.25 -14.45 13.15
CA GLU A 124 5.74 -15.64 13.80
C GLU A 124 5.39 -16.85 12.91
N MET A 125 6.38 -17.69 12.63
CA MET A 125 6.20 -18.91 11.84
C MET A 125 6.99 -20.08 12.43
N ASP A 126 6.58 -21.31 12.12
CA ASP A 126 7.33 -22.49 12.50
C ASP A 126 8.66 -22.57 11.75
N LYS A 127 9.71 -23.11 12.40
CA LYS A 127 11.04 -23.23 11.79
C LYS A 127 11.03 -24.03 10.49
N ILE A 128 10.27 -25.12 10.45
CA ILE A 128 10.18 -25.98 9.26
C ILE A 128 9.55 -25.21 8.10
N GLU A 129 8.51 -24.42 8.37
CA GLU A 129 7.86 -23.58 7.38
C GLU A 129 8.83 -22.52 6.84
N TYR A 130 9.55 -21.81 7.72
CA TYR A 130 10.58 -20.86 7.32
C TYR A 130 11.65 -21.48 6.41
N PHE A 131 12.17 -22.66 6.75
CA PHE A 131 13.20 -23.32 5.93
C PHE A 131 12.66 -23.73 4.56
N ASN A 132 11.37 -24.04 4.46
CA ASN A 132 10.70 -24.43 3.23
C ASN A 132 10.21 -23.23 2.38
N LEU A 133 10.31 -21.98 2.86
CA LEU A 133 10.02 -20.81 2.03
C LEU A 133 10.89 -20.77 0.79
N ASP A 134 10.30 -20.37 -0.33
CA ASP A 134 11.02 -20.18 -1.59
C ASP A 134 12.01 -19.02 -1.47
N SER A 135 12.99 -18.95 -2.38
CA SER A 135 14.01 -17.90 -2.34
C SER A 135 13.41 -16.49 -2.50
N GLU A 136 12.37 -16.34 -3.32
CA GLU A 136 11.67 -15.07 -3.52
C GLU A 136 10.97 -14.58 -2.24
N ASP A 137 10.36 -15.51 -1.47
CA ASP A 137 9.70 -15.16 -0.21
C ASP A 137 10.72 -14.76 0.87
N LYS A 138 11.87 -15.44 0.90
CA LYS A 138 12.98 -15.12 1.82
C LYS A 138 13.62 -13.77 1.52
N GLU A 139 13.63 -13.31 0.26
CA GLU A 139 14.11 -11.97 -0.11
C GLU A 139 13.27 -10.84 0.54
N GLY A 140 12.00 -11.11 0.87
CA GLY A 140 11.13 -10.18 1.60
C GLY A 140 11.38 -10.11 3.12
N ILE A 141 12.22 -11.00 3.66
CA ILE A 141 12.52 -11.07 5.09
C ILE A 141 13.78 -10.23 5.38
N LEU A 142 13.61 -9.17 6.16
CA LEU A 142 14.68 -8.23 6.50
C LEU A 142 15.53 -8.73 7.67
N TYR A 143 14.88 -9.37 8.63
CA TYR A 143 15.50 -9.88 9.84
C TYR A 143 14.75 -11.12 10.33
N THR A 144 15.48 -12.06 10.92
CA THR A 144 14.89 -13.21 11.60
C THR A 144 15.51 -13.39 12.98
N GLU A 145 14.66 -13.73 13.94
CA GLU A 145 15.08 -14.25 15.24
C GLU A 145 14.55 -15.68 15.40
N ILE A 146 15.43 -16.60 15.76
CA ILE A 146 15.13 -18.03 15.82
C ILE A 146 15.10 -18.45 17.29
N GLN A 147 13.93 -18.83 17.80
CA GLN A 147 13.73 -19.28 19.19
C GLN A 147 13.03 -20.66 19.19
N ASP A 148 13.68 -21.70 19.73
CA ASP A 148 13.15 -23.06 19.88
C ASP A 148 12.58 -23.74 18.62
N GLN A 149 11.28 -23.68 18.36
CA GLN A 149 10.62 -24.19 17.15
C GLN A 149 10.02 -23.08 16.28
N LYS A 150 10.22 -21.82 16.68
CA LYS A 150 9.65 -20.64 16.05
C LYS A 150 10.72 -19.75 15.42
N VAL A 151 10.30 -19.00 14.41
CA VAL A 151 11.05 -17.93 13.77
C VAL A 151 10.17 -16.69 13.82
N ILE A 152 10.68 -15.62 14.43
CA ILE A 152 10.11 -14.28 14.32
C ILE A 152 10.77 -13.63 13.11
N ALA A 153 10.01 -13.46 12.03
CA ALA A 153 10.45 -12.81 10.82
C ALA A 153 9.94 -11.37 10.80
N VAL A 154 10.86 -10.42 10.65
CA VAL A 154 10.51 -9.04 10.34
C VAL A 154 10.64 -8.89 8.84
N THR A 155 9.50 -8.65 8.21
CA THR A 155 9.38 -8.51 6.75
C THR A 155 9.17 -7.06 6.36
N ASN A 156 9.42 -6.78 5.08
CA ASN A 156 9.16 -5.56 4.32
C ASN A 156 8.81 -4.27 5.06
N ILE A 157 9.51 -3.22 4.63
CA ILE A 157 9.23 -1.85 4.98
C ILE A 157 7.97 -1.40 4.23
N LEU A 158 6.86 -1.26 4.95
CA LEU A 158 5.62 -0.74 4.43
C LEU A 158 5.56 0.78 4.63
N TRP A 159 5.27 1.53 3.57
CA TRP A 159 4.90 2.94 3.71
C TRP A 159 3.39 3.05 3.77
N ILE A 160 2.90 3.59 4.88
CA ILE A 160 1.49 3.78 5.13
C ILE A 160 1.17 5.26 5.06
N SER A 161 0.22 5.65 4.24
CA SER A 161 -0.32 7.01 4.34
C SER A 161 -1.23 7.11 5.55
N ASP A 162 -1.00 8.12 6.41
CA ASP A 162 -1.80 8.34 7.62
C ASP A 162 -3.29 8.38 7.27
N THR A 163 -4.09 7.69 8.08
CA THR A 163 -5.53 7.54 7.92
C THR A 163 -6.22 8.90 7.81
N ILE A 164 -6.68 9.27 6.62
CA ILE A 164 -7.53 10.44 6.42
C ILE A 164 -8.96 9.96 6.62
N VAL A 165 -9.63 10.44 7.67
CA VAL A 165 -11.09 10.37 7.69
C VAL A 165 -11.55 11.34 6.62
N ASN A 166 -12.24 10.84 5.59
CA ASN A 166 -12.93 11.72 4.66
C ASN A 166 -14.18 12.29 5.37
N LYS A 167 -13.98 13.14 6.39
CA LYS A 167 -15.05 13.98 6.99
C LYS A 167 -15.39 15.15 6.06
N SER A 168 -15.29 14.93 4.74
CA SER A 168 -15.27 15.91 3.66
C SER A 168 -16.05 17.16 4.00
N ILE A 169 -15.49 18.36 3.81
CA ILE A 169 -16.34 19.53 3.52
C ILE A 169 -17.36 19.85 4.66
N LEU A 170 -17.17 19.31 5.87
CA LEU A 170 -18.09 19.49 7.01
C LEU A 170 -17.61 20.57 7.98
N SER A 171 -16.77 21.49 7.51
CA SER A 171 -16.62 22.82 8.13
C SER A 171 -16.85 23.92 7.08
N SER A 172 -18.05 23.95 6.52
CA SER A 172 -18.65 25.18 6.01
C SER A 172 -20.15 25.14 6.29
N LYS A 173 -20.51 25.15 7.59
CA LYS A 173 -21.76 25.78 8.01
C LYS A 173 -21.51 27.27 8.14
#